data_AF-A0A4Q3YXK1-F1
#
_entry.id   AF-A0A4Q3YXK1-F1
#
_cell.length_a   1.000
_cell.length_b   1.000
_cell.length_c   1.000
_cell.angle_alpha   90.00
_cell.angle_beta   90.00
_cell.angle_gamma   90.00
#
_symmetry.space_group_name_H-M   'P 1'
#
loop_
_entity.id
_entity.type
_entity.pdbx_description
1 polymer ?
#
loop_
_entity_poly.entity_id
_entity_poly.type
_entity_poly.pdbx_seq_one_letter_code
_entity_poly.pdbx_strand_id
1 'polypeptide(L)'
;MARLVFRNLQREVRGFADPGDTIHFTRSSAIVSETYGIYQLSTATESRFILDGRIMAGQFAFSSEAEATSVTIGRTGAIAGLNGLRLGGDDASVINRGAITVSSEGISLYGVGGSAVNEGTIAAAYGFYLDGGSAFFVNGEHGRIDAIYEAMLSFGDAGDKVVFANHGTAIVSQGGLAVQGGDENNT
;
A
#
# COMPACT_ATOMS: atom_id res chain seq x y z
N MET A 1 7.86 17.35 14.66
CA MET A 1 8.51 16.28 13.90
C MET A 1 9.36 15.44 14.83
N ALA A 2 8.82 14.31 15.26
CA ALA A 2 9.49 13.30 16.05
C ALA A 2 9.94 12.12 15.17
N ARG A 3 10.89 11.33 15.69
CA ARG A 3 11.27 10.03 15.13
C ARG A 3 10.94 8.94 16.14
N LEU A 4 9.99 8.07 15.79
CA LEU A 4 9.56 6.95 16.63
C LEU A 4 10.16 5.64 16.08
N VAL A 5 10.73 4.81 16.95
CA VAL A 5 11.36 3.54 16.55
C VAL A 5 10.78 2.38 17.36
N PHE A 6 10.11 1.47 16.68
CA PHE A 6 9.45 0.30 17.29
C PHE A 6 10.30 -0.97 17.12
N ARG A 7 10.33 -1.76 18.19
CA ARG A 7 10.99 -3.08 18.29
C ARG A 7 10.06 -4.04 19.02
N ASN A 8 10.28 -5.35 18.83
CA ASN A 8 9.51 -6.43 19.46
C ASN A 8 8.05 -6.50 19.01
N LEU A 9 7.29 -7.41 19.63
CA LEU A 9 5.88 -7.66 19.34
C LEU A 9 4.98 -6.53 19.86
N GLN A 10 4.07 -6.07 19.01
CA GLN A 10 2.96 -5.19 19.31
C GLN A 10 1.66 -5.93 18.94
N ARG A 11 0.59 -5.75 19.72
CA ARG A 11 -0.71 -6.36 19.43
C ARG A 11 -1.62 -5.49 18.56
N GLU A 12 -1.40 -4.18 18.60
CA GLU A 12 -2.10 -3.21 17.75
C GLU A 12 -1.36 -1.87 17.89
N VAL A 13 -1.29 -1.08 16.81
CA VAL A 13 -0.76 0.28 16.87
C VAL A 13 -1.80 1.25 16.28
N ARG A 14 -2.52 1.94 17.18
CA ARG A 14 -3.47 3.00 16.82
C ARG A 14 -2.90 4.36 17.19
N GLY A 15 -3.18 5.37 16.35
CA GLY A 15 -3.09 6.76 16.76
C GLY A 15 -1.68 7.33 16.70
N PHE A 16 -1.07 7.31 15.52
CA PHE A 16 0.04 8.22 15.24
C PHE A 16 -0.51 9.64 15.20
N ALA A 17 -0.01 10.49 16.10
CA ALA A 17 -0.44 11.85 16.29
C ALA A 17 0.80 12.72 16.38
N ASP A 18 1.21 13.24 15.23
CA ASP A 18 1.70 14.60 15.00
C ASP A 18 2.05 14.71 13.49
N PRO A 19 1.65 15.79 12.80
CA PRO A 19 2.04 16.01 11.42
C PRO A 19 3.55 15.95 11.18
N GLY A 20 3.93 15.32 10.08
CA GLY A 20 5.31 15.22 9.61
C GLY A 20 6.15 14.15 10.30
N ASP A 21 5.61 13.43 11.28
CA ASP A 21 6.38 12.45 12.04
C ASP A 21 6.96 11.32 11.16
N THR A 22 8.11 10.79 11.59
CA THR A 22 8.72 9.62 10.96
C THR A 22 8.73 8.43 11.91
N ILE A 23 8.08 7.36 11.48
CA ILE A 23 7.83 6.16 12.26
C ILE A 23 8.56 4.99 11.62
N HIS A 24 9.43 4.34 12.38
CA HIS A 24 10.24 3.22 11.91
C HIS A 24 9.95 1.94 12.70
N PHE A 25 9.34 0.98 12.03
CA PHE A 25 9.18 -0.39 12.49
C PHE A 25 10.38 -1.21 12.02
N THR A 26 11.30 -1.49 12.93
CA THR A 26 12.56 -2.20 12.59
C THR A 26 12.32 -3.66 12.21
N ARG A 27 13.32 -4.34 11.64
CA ARG A 27 13.29 -5.79 11.35
C ARG A 27 12.88 -6.68 12.53
N SER A 28 13.12 -6.23 13.75
CA SER A 28 12.77 -6.94 14.99
C SER A 28 11.36 -6.65 15.49
N SER A 29 10.63 -5.75 14.82
CA SER A 29 9.25 -5.46 15.16
C SER A 29 8.31 -6.47 14.50
N ALA A 30 7.26 -6.82 15.25
CA ALA A 30 6.14 -7.60 14.75
C ALA A 30 4.85 -6.95 15.25
N ILE A 31 3.86 -6.78 14.39
CA ILE A 31 2.51 -6.37 14.77
C ILE A 31 1.57 -7.54 14.45
N VAL A 32 0.78 -7.98 15.41
CA VAL A 32 -0.22 -9.04 15.20
C VAL A 32 -1.55 -8.57 15.78
N SER A 33 -2.51 -8.25 14.92
CA SER A 33 -3.80 -7.66 15.26
C SER A 33 -4.96 -8.38 14.59
N GLU A 34 -6.12 -8.42 15.24
CA GLU A 34 -7.35 -8.99 14.66
C GLU A 34 -8.03 -8.04 13.65
N THR A 35 -7.71 -6.75 13.69
CA THR A 35 -8.36 -5.74 12.84
C THR A 35 -7.32 -4.91 12.08
N TYR A 36 -6.72 -3.92 12.74
CA TYR A 36 -5.75 -3.01 12.13
C TYR A 36 -4.35 -3.28 12.67
N GLY A 37 -3.36 -3.41 11.78
CA GLY A 37 -1.95 -3.41 12.18
C GLY A 37 -1.53 -2.01 12.62
N ILE A 38 -1.59 -1.07 11.68
CA ILE A 38 -1.37 0.36 11.88
C ILE A 38 -2.60 1.13 11.40
N TYR A 39 -3.10 2.04 12.24
CA TYR A 39 -4.14 3.00 11.88
C TYR A 39 -3.66 4.44 12.14
N GLN A 40 -3.62 5.24 11.10
CA GLN A 40 -3.22 6.65 11.11
C GLN A 40 -4.45 7.55 10.89
N LEU A 41 -4.65 8.47 11.83
CA LEU A 41 -5.75 9.44 11.80
C LEU A 41 -5.48 10.53 10.75
N SER A 42 -6.55 11.08 10.18
CA SER A 42 -6.48 12.15 9.16
C SER A 42 -5.69 13.40 9.58
N THR A 43 -5.60 13.67 10.89
CA THR A 43 -4.83 14.81 11.43
C THR A 43 -3.31 14.63 11.38
N ALA A 44 -2.80 13.44 11.11
CA ALA A 44 -1.37 13.14 11.11
C ALA A 44 -0.77 13.26 9.69
N THR A 45 -0.99 14.39 9.02
CA THR A 45 -0.55 14.62 7.63
C THR A 45 0.97 14.56 7.47
N GLU A 46 1.44 14.32 6.25
CA GLU A 46 2.88 14.30 5.89
C GLU A 46 3.74 13.27 6.66
N SER A 47 3.10 12.32 7.34
CA SER A 47 3.81 11.31 8.13
C SER A 47 4.52 10.31 7.23
N ARG A 48 5.64 9.77 7.72
CA ARG A 48 6.49 8.82 7.01
C ARG A 48 6.62 7.52 7.78
N PHE A 49 6.25 6.40 7.16
CA PHE A 49 6.34 5.08 7.75
C PHE A 49 7.41 4.26 7.04
N ILE A 50 8.31 3.68 7.83
CA ILE A 50 9.33 2.74 7.36
C ILE A 50 9.05 1.40 8.03
N LEU A 51 8.67 0.41 7.24
CA LEU A 51 8.21 -0.90 7.68
C LEU A 51 9.23 -1.97 7.28
N ASP A 52 10.22 -2.21 8.15
CA ASP A 52 11.20 -3.29 8.00
C ASP A 52 10.79 -4.58 8.74
N GLY A 53 9.80 -4.48 9.64
CA GLY A 53 9.30 -5.58 10.45
C GLY A 53 8.14 -6.36 9.81
N ARG A 54 7.44 -7.15 10.62
CA ARG A 54 6.30 -7.94 10.19
C ARG A 54 4.99 -7.34 10.67
N ILE A 55 3.96 -7.32 9.81
CA ILE A 55 2.60 -6.93 10.18
C ILE A 55 1.65 -8.03 9.73
N MET A 56 0.88 -8.56 10.67
CA MET A 56 -0.21 -9.51 10.43
C MET A 56 -1.49 -8.89 10.99
N ALA A 57 -2.46 -8.60 10.12
CA ALA A 57 -3.70 -7.96 10.52
C ALA A 57 -4.92 -8.66 9.90
N GLY A 58 -6.01 -8.79 10.66
CA GLY A 58 -7.22 -9.43 10.15
C GLY A 58 -7.98 -8.62 9.09
N GLN A 59 -7.89 -7.28 9.10
CA GLN A 59 -8.59 -6.41 8.13
C GLN A 59 -7.63 -5.58 7.28
N PHE A 60 -6.84 -4.69 7.90
CA PHE A 60 -5.88 -3.84 7.20
C PHE A 60 -4.54 -3.86 7.93
N ALA A 61 -3.46 -4.23 7.24
CA ALA A 61 -2.13 -4.16 7.84
C ALA A 61 -1.70 -2.70 8.06
N PHE A 62 -2.01 -1.83 7.11
CA PHE A 62 -1.82 -0.39 7.23
C PHE A 62 -3.04 0.34 6.67
N SER A 63 -3.62 1.26 7.45
CA SER A 63 -4.70 2.14 7.02
C SER A 63 -4.40 3.57 7.43
N SER A 64 -4.50 4.50 6.48
CA SER A 64 -4.34 5.93 6.73
C SER A 64 -5.44 6.74 6.04
N GLU A 65 -5.95 7.72 6.77
CA GLU A 65 -6.86 8.77 6.26
C GLU A 65 -6.13 10.10 6.06
N ALA A 66 -4.83 10.16 6.32
CA ALA A 66 -4.06 11.41 6.30
C ALA A 66 -3.44 11.69 4.94
N GLU A 67 -3.53 12.95 4.52
CA GLU A 67 -2.86 13.49 3.33
C GLU A 67 -1.33 13.36 3.42
N ALA A 68 -0.70 13.25 2.26
CA ALA A 68 0.74 13.16 2.07
C ALA A 68 1.42 12.07 2.92
N THR A 69 0.69 11.01 3.27
CA THR A 69 1.25 9.85 3.97
C THR A 69 2.22 9.13 3.04
N SER A 70 3.46 8.89 3.51
CA SER A 70 4.42 8.06 2.79
C SER A 70 4.69 6.76 3.53
N VAL A 71 4.65 5.63 2.81
CA VAL A 71 4.94 4.31 3.38
C VAL A 71 6.01 3.61 2.56
N THR A 72 7.11 3.25 3.21
CA THR A 72 8.16 2.41 2.65
C THR A 72 8.17 1.06 3.35
N ILE A 73 7.93 -0.01 2.61
CA ILE A 73 8.18 -1.37 3.08
C ILE A 73 9.61 -1.72 2.68
N GLY A 74 10.47 -1.93 3.67
CA GLY A 74 11.86 -2.31 3.41
C GLY A 74 11.98 -3.75 2.93
N ARG A 75 13.18 -4.15 2.50
CA ARG A 75 13.42 -5.51 1.97
C ARG A 75 13.14 -6.64 2.96
N THR A 76 13.17 -6.35 4.26
CA THR A 76 12.80 -7.32 5.31
C THR A 76 11.35 -7.18 5.76
N GLY A 77 10.67 -6.14 5.30
CA GLY A 77 9.27 -5.87 5.60
C GLY A 77 8.37 -6.95 5.03
N ALA A 78 7.45 -7.44 5.86
CA ALA A 78 6.46 -8.43 5.44
C ALA A 78 5.08 -8.06 5.97
N ILE A 79 4.12 -7.96 5.07
CA ILE A 79 2.73 -7.64 5.35
C ILE A 79 1.87 -8.85 5.00
N ALA A 80 1.01 -9.27 5.92
CA ALA A 80 0.02 -10.31 5.67
C ALA A 80 -1.34 -9.99 6.33
N GLY A 81 -2.42 -10.51 5.75
CA GLY A 81 -3.78 -10.21 6.22
C GLY A 81 -4.84 -10.27 5.13
N LEU A 82 -5.97 -9.60 5.38
CA LEU A 82 -7.02 -9.41 4.37
C LEU A 82 -6.61 -8.36 3.34
N ASN A 83 -6.27 -7.14 3.78
CA ASN A 83 -5.76 -6.06 2.95
C ASN A 83 -4.37 -5.60 3.42
N GLY A 84 -3.53 -5.21 2.46
CA GLY A 84 -2.17 -4.72 2.71
C GLY A 84 -2.19 -3.27 3.18
N LEU A 85 -2.10 -2.33 2.24
CA LEU A 85 -2.12 -0.90 2.52
C LEU A 85 -3.36 -0.24 1.94
N ARG A 86 -4.08 0.52 2.76
CA ARG A 86 -5.16 1.41 2.36
C ARG A 86 -4.79 2.84 2.70
N LEU A 87 -4.64 3.70 1.70
CA LEU A 87 -4.35 5.12 1.90
C LEU A 87 -5.45 5.98 1.26
N GLY A 88 -6.21 6.65 2.11
CA GLY A 88 -7.36 7.47 1.71
C GLY A 88 -7.10 8.97 1.62
N GLY A 89 -5.97 9.46 2.14
CA GLY A 89 -5.59 10.86 1.97
C GLY A 89 -4.95 11.13 0.60
N ASP A 90 -5.06 12.37 0.15
CA ASP A 90 -4.45 12.84 -1.09
C ASP A 90 -2.90 12.78 -1.03
N ASP A 91 -2.26 12.71 -2.18
CA ASP A 91 -0.80 12.71 -2.36
C ASP A 91 -0.07 11.61 -1.57
N ALA A 92 -0.76 10.51 -1.24
CA ALA A 92 -0.17 9.36 -0.58
C ALA A 92 0.89 8.69 -1.47
N SER A 93 1.99 8.23 -0.88
CA SER A 93 3.07 7.55 -1.62
C SER A 93 3.46 6.23 -0.98
N VAL A 94 3.62 5.19 -1.79
CA VAL A 94 4.05 3.86 -1.33
C VAL A 94 5.26 3.38 -2.10
N ILE A 95 6.24 2.83 -1.38
CA ILE A 95 7.34 2.08 -1.98
C ILE A 95 7.41 0.70 -1.31
N ASN A 96 7.08 -0.35 -2.04
CA ASN A 96 7.26 -1.72 -1.59
C ASN A 96 8.59 -2.29 -2.07
N ARG A 97 9.49 -2.68 -1.16
CA ARG A 97 10.69 -3.47 -1.46
C ARG A 97 10.68 -4.84 -0.78
N GLY A 98 9.63 -5.12 -0.02
CA GLY A 98 9.47 -6.33 0.79
C GLY A 98 8.43 -7.26 0.20
N ALA A 99 7.68 -7.93 1.08
CA ALA A 99 6.61 -8.85 0.71
C ALA A 99 5.26 -8.36 1.23
N ILE A 100 4.26 -8.34 0.35
CA ILE A 100 2.84 -8.19 0.69
C ILE A 100 2.14 -9.47 0.28
N THR A 101 1.52 -10.19 1.21
CA THR A 101 0.79 -11.43 0.96
C THR A 101 -0.56 -11.37 1.65
N VAL A 102 -1.58 -10.95 0.90
CA VAL A 102 -2.91 -10.63 1.41
C VAL A 102 -3.98 -11.28 0.56
N SER A 103 -5.20 -11.42 1.08
CA SER A 103 -6.26 -12.12 0.34
C SER A 103 -7.14 -11.24 -0.53
N SER A 104 -7.12 -9.91 -0.35
CA SER A 104 -7.95 -8.94 -1.07
C SER A 104 -7.09 -7.91 -1.80
N GLU A 105 -6.85 -6.72 -1.22
CA GLU A 105 -6.13 -5.65 -1.90
C GLU A 105 -4.69 -5.51 -1.39
N GLY A 106 -3.71 -5.50 -2.30
CA GLY A 106 -2.29 -5.35 -2.00
C GLY A 106 -1.93 -3.93 -1.55
N ILE A 107 -1.90 -3.00 -2.51
CA ILE A 107 -1.72 -1.56 -2.26
C ILE A 107 -2.89 -0.82 -2.89
N SER A 108 -3.64 -0.12 -2.04
CA SER A 108 -4.84 0.62 -2.43
C SER A 108 -4.69 2.10 -2.14
N LEU A 109 -4.95 2.92 -3.16
CA LEU A 109 -5.03 4.37 -3.06
C LEU A 109 -6.47 4.81 -3.31
N TYR A 110 -7.00 5.66 -2.44
CA TYR A 110 -8.36 6.20 -2.56
C TYR A 110 -8.40 7.75 -2.65
N GLY A 111 -7.29 8.42 -2.30
CA GLY A 111 -7.13 9.86 -2.51
C GLY A 111 -6.65 10.23 -3.92
N VAL A 112 -6.61 11.52 -4.22
CA VAL A 112 -6.12 12.09 -5.49
C VAL A 112 -4.59 12.28 -5.42
N GLY A 113 -3.90 12.14 -6.55
CA GLY A 113 -2.47 12.44 -6.67
C GLY A 113 -1.56 11.35 -6.09
N GLY A 114 -2.12 10.20 -5.73
CA GLY A 114 -1.36 9.13 -5.09
C GLY A 114 -0.35 8.45 -6.02
N SER A 115 0.69 7.85 -5.43
CA SER A 115 1.66 7.03 -6.17
C SER A 115 2.07 5.77 -5.42
N ALA A 116 2.34 4.70 -6.17
CA ALA A 116 2.90 3.49 -5.58
C ALA A 116 3.93 2.84 -6.52
N VAL A 117 5.06 2.42 -5.93
CA VAL A 117 6.13 1.70 -6.62
C VAL A 117 6.34 0.35 -5.95
N ASN A 118 6.29 -0.72 -6.73
CA ASN A 118 6.62 -2.08 -6.29
C ASN A 118 7.96 -2.52 -6.86
N GLU A 119 8.94 -2.73 -5.99
CA GLU A 119 10.24 -3.36 -6.23
C GLU A 119 10.38 -4.69 -5.47
N GLY A 120 9.29 -5.13 -4.83
CA GLY A 120 9.22 -6.35 -4.03
C GLY A 120 8.20 -7.32 -4.61
N THR A 121 7.52 -8.06 -3.74
CA THR A 121 6.45 -8.98 -4.13
C THR A 121 5.10 -8.54 -3.56
N ILE A 122 4.06 -8.62 -4.39
CA ILE A 122 2.66 -8.49 -4.00
C ILE A 122 1.95 -9.78 -4.44
N ALA A 123 1.40 -10.52 -3.50
CA ALA A 123 0.47 -11.61 -3.76
C ALA A 123 -0.89 -11.24 -3.16
N ALA A 124 -1.89 -11.01 -4.01
CA ALA A 124 -3.18 -10.43 -3.62
C ALA A 124 -4.32 -10.85 -4.58
N ALA A 125 -5.57 -10.55 -4.25
CA ALA A 125 -6.64 -10.65 -5.26
C ALA A 125 -6.51 -9.51 -6.28
N TYR A 126 -6.25 -8.31 -5.78
CA TYR A 126 -5.95 -7.10 -6.54
C TYR A 126 -4.55 -6.59 -6.14
N GLY A 127 -3.62 -6.49 -7.09
CA GLY A 127 -2.24 -6.09 -6.81
C GLY A 127 -2.15 -4.61 -6.43
N PHE A 128 -2.28 -3.74 -7.43
CA PHE A 128 -2.56 -2.32 -7.29
C PHE A 128 -4.05 -2.07 -7.46
N TYR A 129 -4.63 -1.30 -6.56
CA TYR A 129 -6.03 -0.95 -6.55
C TYR A 129 -6.18 0.57 -6.41
N LEU A 130 -6.94 1.19 -7.31
CA LEU A 130 -7.28 2.60 -7.25
C LEU A 130 -8.79 2.76 -7.29
N ASP A 131 -9.31 3.46 -6.30
CA ASP A 131 -10.72 3.86 -6.18
C ASP A 131 -10.75 5.29 -5.65
N GLY A 132 -10.36 6.19 -6.55
CA GLY A 132 -10.05 7.58 -6.28
C GLY A 132 -9.56 8.27 -7.54
N GLY A 133 -9.03 9.48 -7.38
CA GLY A 133 -8.62 10.32 -8.51
C GLY A 133 -7.31 9.88 -9.17
N SER A 134 -6.78 10.77 -10.00
CA SER A 134 -5.49 10.61 -10.70
C SER A 134 -4.39 9.98 -9.83
N ALA A 135 -3.70 8.95 -10.34
CA ALA A 135 -2.64 8.25 -9.62
C ALA A 135 -1.58 7.63 -10.55
N PHE A 136 -0.42 7.33 -9.97
CA PHE A 136 0.72 6.74 -10.69
C PHE A 136 1.22 5.46 -10.02
N PHE A 137 1.08 4.33 -10.71
CA PHE A 137 1.51 3.02 -10.23
C PHE A 137 2.64 2.45 -11.09
N VAL A 138 3.70 1.98 -10.45
CA VAL A 138 4.84 1.34 -11.11
C VAL A 138 5.12 -0.02 -10.50
N ASN A 139 5.09 -1.07 -11.31
CA ASN A 139 5.75 -2.32 -10.97
C ASN A 139 7.16 -2.27 -11.56
N GLY A 140 8.16 -1.98 -10.73
CA GLY A 140 9.56 -1.82 -11.12
C GLY A 140 10.19 -3.10 -11.66
N GLU A 141 11.41 -3.02 -12.17
CA GLU A 141 12.10 -4.15 -12.84
C GLU A 141 12.21 -5.40 -11.94
N HIS A 142 12.37 -5.20 -10.63
CA HIS A 142 12.42 -6.28 -9.64
C HIS A 142 11.06 -6.61 -9.03
N GLY A 143 10.03 -5.82 -9.37
CA GLY A 143 8.68 -5.96 -8.88
C GLY A 143 8.00 -7.21 -9.43
N ARG A 144 7.36 -7.96 -8.53
CA ARG A 144 6.49 -9.08 -8.87
C ARG A 144 5.11 -8.87 -8.29
N ILE A 145 4.08 -9.01 -9.12
CA ILE A 145 2.68 -9.03 -8.72
C ILE A 145 2.11 -10.40 -9.14
N ASP A 146 1.64 -11.18 -8.19
CA ASP A 146 0.88 -12.41 -8.39
C ASP A 146 -0.57 -12.15 -7.94
N ALA A 147 -1.45 -11.83 -8.90
CA ALA A 147 -2.84 -11.47 -8.62
C ALA A 147 -3.85 -12.57 -9.00
N ILE A 148 -5.00 -12.56 -8.34
CA ILE A 148 -6.11 -13.48 -8.68
C ILE A 148 -6.98 -12.86 -9.78
N TYR A 149 -7.45 -11.63 -9.57
CA TYR A 149 -8.37 -10.96 -10.49
C TYR A 149 -7.61 -9.97 -11.36
N GLU A 150 -7.06 -8.90 -10.78
CA GLU A 150 -6.33 -7.88 -11.53
C GLU A 150 -5.00 -7.53 -10.86
N ALA A 151 -3.93 -7.52 -11.66
CA ALA A 151 -2.64 -7.06 -11.14
C ALA A 151 -2.66 -5.53 -10.92
N MET A 152 -3.41 -4.80 -11.75
CA MET A 152 -3.56 -3.35 -11.69
C MET A 152 -5.01 -2.97 -12.02
N LEU A 153 -5.71 -2.36 -11.08
CA LEU A 153 -7.13 -1.98 -11.22
C LEU A 153 -7.34 -0.50 -10.88
N SER A 154 -8.16 0.17 -11.68
CA SER A 154 -8.60 1.56 -11.46
C SER A 154 -10.10 1.76 -11.73
N PHE A 155 -10.73 2.53 -10.85
CA PHE A 155 -12.10 3.06 -10.97
C PHE A 155 -12.14 4.60 -11.03
N GLY A 156 -11.19 5.23 -11.72
CA GLY A 156 -11.15 6.69 -11.85
C GLY A 156 -12.37 7.29 -12.55
N ASP A 157 -12.67 8.56 -12.24
CA ASP A 157 -13.74 9.32 -12.86
C ASP A 157 -13.28 9.93 -14.21
N ALA A 158 -14.24 10.40 -15.01
CA ALA A 158 -13.94 11.10 -16.25
C ALA A 158 -13.05 12.32 -16.00
N GLY A 159 -11.85 12.31 -16.60
CA GLY A 159 -10.85 13.37 -16.45
C GLY A 159 -9.69 13.00 -15.51
N ASP A 160 -9.80 11.90 -14.77
CA ASP A 160 -8.67 11.37 -14.01
C ASP A 160 -7.57 10.81 -14.92
N LYS A 161 -6.33 11.03 -14.50
CA LYS A 161 -5.15 10.51 -15.16
C LYS A 161 -4.57 9.40 -14.31
N VAL A 162 -4.79 8.17 -14.73
CA VAL A 162 -4.23 6.99 -14.08
C VAL A 162 -3.19 6.39 -15.00
N VAL A 163 -1.99 6.19 -14.46
CA VAL A 163 -0.88 5.60 -15.21
C VAL A 163 -0.42 4.34 -14.51
N PHE A 164 -0.41 3.26 -15.26
CA PHE A 164 0.16 1.98 -14.88
C PHE A 164 1.42 1.71 -15.72
N ALA A 165 2.59 1.63 -15.08
CA ALA A 165 3.83 1.23 -15.72
C ALA A 165 4.29 -0.13 -15.17
N ASN A 166 4.42 -1.12 -16.05
CA ASN A 166 4.97 -2.42 -15.68
C ASN A 166 6.34 -2.64 -16.33
N HIS A 167 7.39 -2.63 -15.52
CA HIS A 167 8.77 -2.99 -15.89
C HIS A 167 9.17 -4.36 -15.33
N GLY A 168 8.43 -4.90 -14.36
CA GLY A 168 8.66 -6.20 -13.74
C GLY A 168 7.71 -7.29 -14.22
N THR A 169 7.43 -8.24 -13.33
CA THR A 169 6.53 -9.37 -13.58
C THR A 169 5.14 -9.10 -13.01
N ALA A 170 4.10 -9.23 -13.84
CA ALA A 170 2.71 -9.26 -13.41
C ALA A 170 2.06 -10.56 -13.91
N ILE A 171 1.62 -11.41 -13.00
CA ILE A 171 0.96 -12.69 -13.26
C ILE A 171 -0.44 -12.59 -12.71
N VAL A 172 -1.43 -13.01 -13.52
CA VAL A 172 -2.83 -13.09 -13.10
C VAL A 172 -3.34 -14.52 -13.29
N SER A 173 -4.30 -14.92 -12.47
CA SER A 173 -4.94 -16.23 -12.60
C SER A 173 -5.75 -16.32 -13.90
N GLN A 174 -6.10 -17.55 -14.31
CA GLN A 174 -6.90 -17.75 -15.52
C GLN A 174 -8.24 -17.00 -15.43
N GLY A 175 -8.46 -16.07 -16.36
CA GLY A 175 -9.65 -15.21 -16.39
C GLY A 175 -9.45 -13.82 -15.76
N GLY A 176 -8.32 -13.57 -15.11
CA GLY A 176 -7.93 -12.25 -14.62
C GLY A 176 -7.32 -11.35 -15.70
N LEU A 177 -7.15 -10.06 -15.39
CA LEU A 177 -6.58 -9.05 -16.28
C LEU A 177 -5.30 -8.45 -15.69
N ALA A 178 -4.23 -8.37 -16.49
CA ALA A 178 -2.99 -7.72 -16.03
C ALA A 178 -3.22 -6.25 -15.67
N VAL A 179 -4.06 -5.55 -16.45
CA VAL A 179 -4.45 -4.16 -16.20
C VAL A 179 -5.92 -4.01 -16.55
N GLN A 180 -6.68 -3.36 -15.69
CA GLN A 180 -8.04 -2.88 -15.92
C GLN A 180 -8.15 -1.44 -15.43
N GLY A 181 -8.74 -0.56 -16.25
CA GLY A 181 -9.13 0.78 -15.83
C GLY A 181 -10.45 1.19 -16.50
N GLY A 182 -11.11 2.20 -15.97
CA GLY A 182 -12.15 2.99 -16.64
C GLY A 182 -11.85 4.47 -16.44
N ASP A 183 -12.15 5.41 -17.34
CA ASP A 183 -12.98 5.49 -18.55
C ASP A 183 -12.26 5.04 -19.86
N GLU A 184 -12.97 5.05 -20.99
CA GLU A 184 -12.62 4.77 -22.41
C GLU A 184 -11.37 5.51 -22.95
N ASN A 185 -10.62 6.20 -22.09
CA ASN A 185 -9.45 7.02 -22.40
C ASN A 185 -8.13 6.52 -21.79
N ASN A 186 -8.06 5.24 -21.38
CA ASN A 186 -6.77 4.63 -21.04
C ASN A 186 -5.88 4.55 -22.30
N THR A 187 -4.96 5.52 -22.45
CA THR A 187 -3.88 5.49 -23.44
C THR A 187 -2.64 4.80 -22.90
#